data_AF-A0A0S3RGQ6-F1
#
_entry.id   AF-A0A0S3RGQ6-F1
#
_cell.length_a   1.000
_cell.length_b   1.000
_cell.length_c   1.000
_cell.angle_alpha   90.00
_cell.angle_beta   90.00
_cell.angle_gamma   90.00
#
_symmetry.space_group_name_H-M   'P 1'
#
loop_
_entity.id
_entity.type
_entity.pdbx_description
1 polymer ?
#
loop_
_entity_poly.entity_id
_entity_poly.type
_entity_poly.pdbx_seq_one_letter_code
_entity_poly.pdbx_strand_id
1 'polypeptide(L)'
;MADLSATNLPILSKKNWSRWSTQMRVLFRVQGVSSVIEGVKSAIEIHGTEDQKEEFKKKDDKVLLIIHQCVDDTHFVKIQNANIAKEAWNILVRCHAGGEKIKKVRLQTLRRQYELLQMEDGDKEV
;
A
#
# COMPACT_ATOMS: atom_id res chain seq x y z
N MET A 1 -12.02 20.54 -10.61
CA MET A 1 -11.74 19.21 -10.01
C MET A 1 -12.55 19.12 -8.74
N ALA A 2 -13.35 18.07 -8.55
CA ALA A 2 -14.14 17.93 -7.33
C ALA A 2 -13.19 17.87 -6.13
N ASP A 3 -13.38 18.79 -5.18
CA ASP A 3 -12.70 18.77 -3.91
C ASP A 3 -13.19 17.54 -3.14
N LEU A 4 -12.40 16.46 -3.20
CA LEU A 4 -12.72 15.20 -2.54
C LEU A 4 -12.58 15.29 -1.01
N SER A 5 -12.17 16.45 -0.46
CA SER A 5 -12.21 16.74 0.98
C SER A 5 -13.63 16.66 1.56
N ALA A 6 -14.66 16.86 0.73
CA ALA A 6 -16.08 16.83 1.12
C ALA A 6 -16.76 15.46 0.95
N THR A 7 -16.04 14.44 0.47
CA THR A 7 -16.60 13.09 0.36
C THR A 7 -16.61 12.46 1.74
N ASN A 8 -17.76 11.94 2.20
CA ASN A 8 -17.85 11.13 3.43
C ASN A 8 -16.96 9.88 3.29
N LEU A 9 -15.67 10.02 3.57
CA LEU A 9 -14.72 8.93 3.53
C LEU A 9 -15.05 7.98 4.68
N PRO A 10 -15.07 6.67 4.43
CA PRO A 10 -15.36 5.70 5.48
C PRO A 10 -14.27 5.78 6.56
N ILE A 11 -14.67 5.86 7.82
CA ILE A 11 -13.74 5.68 8.94
C ILE A 11 -13.46 4.18 9.10
N LEU A 12 -12.18 3.80 9.15
CA LEU A 12 -11.76 2.43 9.38
C LEU A 12 -12.14 2.01 10.79
N SER A 13 -12.82 0.88 10.88
CA SER A 13 -13.16 0.18 12.12
C SER A 13 -12.71 -1.28 12.02
N LYS A 14 -12.86 -2.01 13.12
CA LYS A 14 -12.57 -3.46 13.16
C LYS A 14 -13.38 -4.31 12.16
N LYS A 15 -14.52 -3.83 11.67
CA LYS A 15 -15.50 -4.63 10.91
C LYS A 15 -15.55 -4.33 9.42
N ASN A 16 -15.00 -3.21 8.96
CA ASN A 16 -15.21 -2.71 7.60
C ASN A 16 -13.97 -2.69 6.71
N TRP A 17 -12.90 -3.40 7.08
CA TRP A 17 -11.62 -3.41 6.35
C TRP A 17 -11.74 -3.65 4.84
N SER A 18 -12.49 -4.67 4.41
CA SER A 18 -12.62 -5.01 2.98
C SER A 18 -13.21 -3.84 2.19
N ARG A 19 -14.28 -3.23 2.70
CA ARG A 19 -14.92 -2.05 2.09
C ARG A 19 -14.00 -0.84 2.13
N TRP A 20 -13.45 -0.52 3.31
CA TRP A 20 -12.57 0.62 3.53
C TRP A 20 -11.35 0.57 2.61
N SER A 21 -10.61 -0.54 2.61
CA SER A 21 -9.39 -0.70 1.81
C SER A 21 -9.66 -0.64 0.31
N THR A 22 -10.82 -1.13 -0.15
CA THR A 22 -11.24 -1.00 -1.56
C THR A 22 -11.49 0.46 -1.93
N GLN A 23 -12.25 1.20 -1.12
CA GLN A 23 -12.54 2.61 -1.35
C GLN A 23 -11.26 3.48 -1.31
N MET A 24 -10.38 3.23 -0.35
CA MET A 24 -9.09 3.92 -0.23
C MET A 24 -8.18 3.73 -1.45
N ARG A 25 -8.09 2.50 -1.97
CA ARG A 25 -7.31 2.24 -3.19
C ARG A 25 -7.87 2.98 -4.40
N VAL A 26 -9.20 3.06 -4.54
CA VAL A 26 -9.83 3.85 -5.61
C VAL A 26 -9.49 5.34 -5.44
N LEU A 27 -9.61 5.86 -4.22
CA LEU A 27 -9.30 7.25 -3.90
C LEU A 27 -7.85 7.60 -4.26
N PHE A 28 -6.88 6.76 -3.89
CA PHE A 28 -5.47 7.00 -4.22
C PHE A 28 -5.19 6.97 -5.72
N ARG A 29 -5.89 6.13 -6.49
CA ARG A 29 -5.77 6.14 -7.96
C ARG A 29 -6.34 7.43 -8.56
N VAL A 30 -7.52 7.86 -8.12
CA VAL A 30 -8.14 9.11 -8.58
C VAL A 30 -7.27 10.33 -8.23
N GLN A 31 -6.59 10.28 -7.09
CA GLN A 31 -5.67 11.33 -6.63
C GLN A 31 -4.26 11.24 -7.23
N GLY A 32 -3.96 10.22 -8.04
CA GLY A 32 -2.63 10.04 -8.66
C GLY A 32 -1.51 9.66 -7.69
N VAL A 33 -1.83 9.07 -6.54
CA VAL A 33 -0.89 8.77 -5.43
C VAL A 33 -0.79 7.27 -5.09
N SER A 34 -1.42 6.38 -5.86
CA SER A 34 -1.41 4.93 -5.61
C SER A 34 -0.01 4.32 -5.56
N SER A 35 0.94 4.87 -6.33
CA SER A 35 2.34 4.40 -6.40
C SER A 35 3.05 4.41 -5.05
N VAL A 36 2.67 5.33 -4.15
CA VAL A 36 3.23 5.44 -2.79
C VAL A 36 3.00 4.15 -2.00
N ILE A 37 1.79 3.61 -2.03
CA ILE A 37 1.43 2.40 -1.29
C ILE A 37 1.76 1.11 -2.03
N GLU A 38 2.28 1.18 -3.25
CA GLU A 38 2.63 0.01 -4.06
C GLU A 38 4.09 -0.42 -3.85
N GLY A 39 4.97 0.47 -3.38
CA GLY A 39 6.36 0.13 -3.01
C GLY A 39 7.42 0.87 -3.82
N VAL A 40 7.05 1.97 -4.49
CA VAL A 40 7.95 2.74 -5.37
C VAL A 40 9.04 3.50 -4.60
N LYS A 41 8.88 3.69 -3.27
CA LYS A 41 9.82 4.45 -2.44
C LYS A 41 11.28 4.00 -2.59
N SER A 42 11.54 2.70 -2.52
CA SER A 42 12.90 2.16 -2.57
C SER A 42 13.60 2.45 -3.91
N ALA A 43 12.85 2.54 -5.02
CA ALA A 43 13.44 2.89 -6.31
C ALA A 43 13.79 4.39 -6.39
N ILE A 44 12.95 5.26 -5.83
CA ILE A 44 13.15 6.72 -5.85
C ILE A 44 14.24 7.16 -4.86
N GLU A 45 14.32 6.54 -3.68
CA GLU A 45 15.39 6.86 -2.72
C GLU A 45 16.78 6.48 -3.26
N ILE A 46 16.91 5.35 -3.96
CA ILE A 46 18.20 4.83 -4.44
C ILE A 46 18.61 5.48 -5.77
N HIS A 47 17.68 5.67 -6.71
CA HIS A 47 18.00 6.08 -8.08
C HIS A 47 17.31 7.37 -8.54
N GLY A 48 16.46 7.97 -7.70
CA GLY A 48 15.71 9.18 -8.06
C GLY A 48 16.57 10.44 -8.05
N THR A 49 16.25 11.34 -8.97
CA THR A 49 16.71 12.75 -8.94
C THR A 49 16.10 13.48 -7.75
N GLU A 50 16.66 14.64 -7.38
CA GLU A 50 16.16 15.45 -6.27
C GLU A 50 14.69 15.84 -6.47
N ASP A 51 14.32 16.26 -7.68
CA ASP A 51 12.94 16.62 -8.04
C ASP A 51 11.97 15.43 -7.85
N GLN A 52 12.40 14.21 -8.21
CA GLN A 52 11.59 13.01 -8.04
C GLN A 52 11.41 12.64 -6.56
N LYS A 53 12.43 12.86 -5.73
CA LYS A 53 12.34 12.63 -4.28
C LYS A 53 11.39 13.62 -3.62
N GLU A 54 11.44 14.89 -4.00
CA GLU A 54 10.52 15.91 -3.50
C GLU A 54 9.08 15.63 -3.92
N GLU A 55 8.85 15.26 -5.19
CA GLU A 55 7.52 14.90 -5.69
C GLU A 55 6.98 13.67 -4.96
N PHE A 56 7.82 12.64 -4.74
CA PHE A 56 7.43 11.47 -3.96
C PHE A 56 7.03 11.85 -2.54
N LYS A 57 7.83 12.70 -1.85
CA LYS A 57 7.53 13.15 -0.49
C LYS A 57 6.18 13.85 -0.40
N LYS A 58 5.88 14.76 -1.33
CA LYS A 58 4.56 15.43 -1.40
C LYS A 58 3.40 14.44 -1.56
N LYS A 59 3.58 13.40 -2.39
CA LYS A 59 2.58 12.34 -2.56
C LYS A 59 2.46 11.48 -1.30
N ASP A 60 3.57 11.14 -0.65
CA ASP A 60 3.60 10.35 0.57
C ASP A 60 2.90 11.06 1.73
N ASP A 61 3.23 12.33 1.97
CA ASP A 61 2.59 13.18 2.98
C ASP A 61 1.07 13.28 2.74
N LYS A 62 0.65 13.43 1.49
CA LYS A 62 -0.77 13.46 1.11
C LYS A 62 -1.48 12.15 1.43
N VAL A 63 -0.86 11.01 1.15
CA VAL A 63 -1.47 9.70 1.46
C VAL A 63 -1.53 9.47 2.97
N LEU A 64 -0.47 9.82 3.71
CA LEU A 64 -0.46 9.74 5.18
C LEU A 64 -1.60 10.54 5.79
N LEU A 65 -1.78 11.79 5.35
CA LEU A 65 -2.87 12.64 5.83
C LEU A 65 -4.23 11.98 5.62
N ILE A 66 -4.50 11.48 4.42
CA ILE A 66 -5.78 10.82 4.11
C ILE A 66 -5.97 9.57 4.99
N ILE A 67 -4.93 8.76 5.17
CA ILE A 67 -5.01 7.58 6.06
C ILE A 67 -5.36 8.01 7.48
N HIS A 68 -4.68 9.02 8.04
CA HIS A 68 -4.96 9.51 9.40
C HIS A 68 -6.38 10.04 9.56
N GLN A 69 -6.94 10.70 8.54
CA GLN A 69 -8.33 11.18 8.56
C GLN A 69 -9.37 10.06 8.47
N CYS A 70 -9.00 8.92 7.90
CA CYS A 70 -9.93 7.84 7.60
C CYS A 70 -9.81 6.65 8.56
N VAL A 71 -9.20 6.82 9.73
CA VAL A 71 -9.04 5.76 10.74
C VAL A 71 -9.67 6.15 12.07
N ASP A 72 -10.20 5.18 12.81
CA ASP A 72 -10.58 5.40 14.22
C ASP A 72 -9.34 5.54 15.12
N ASP A 73 -9.54 6.01 16.35
CA ASP A 73 -8.46 6.23 17.32
C ASP A 73 -7.63 4.96 17.59
N THR A 74 -8.29 3.78 17.58
CA THR A 74 -7.62 2.50 17.81
C THR A 74 -6.63 2.17 16.70
N HIS A 75 -6.97 2.47 15.45
CA HIS A 75 -6.10 2.28 14.30
C HIS A 75 -5.06 3.39 14.19
N PHE A 76 -5.41 4.63 14.55
CA PHE A 76 -4.48 5.75 14.59
C PHE A 76 -3.27 5.45 15.48
N VAL A 77 -3.50 5.01 16.72
CA VAL A 77 -2.43 4.66 17.67
C VAL A 77 -1.48 3.59 17.09
N LYS A 78 -1.98 2.67 16.26
CA LYS A 78 -1.14 1.63 15.64
C LYS A 78 -0.22 2.16 14.54
N ILE A 79 -0.62 3.24 13.87
CA ILE A 79 0.12 3.80 12.74
C ILE A 79 0.82 5.12 13.06
N GLN A 80 0.64 5.68 14.26
CA GLN A 80 1.18 7.00 14.63
C GLN A 80 2.71 7.14 14.50
N ASN A 81 3.44 6.02 14.58
CA ASN A 81 4.90 5.98 14.44
C ASN A 81 5.37 5.65 13.01
N ALA A 82 4.45 5.48 12.06
CA ALA A 82 4.80 5.22 10.68
C ALA A 82 5.32 6.50 10.02
N ASN A 83 6.54 6.46 9.50
CA ASN A 83 7.18 7.64 8.91
C ASN A 83 6.76 7.87 7.45
N ILE A 84 6.15 6.87 6.82
CA ILE A 84 5.72 6.90 5.43
C ILE A 84 4.37 6.21 5.24
N ALA A 85 3.64 6.62 4.21
CA ALA A 85 2.29 6.12 3.96
C ALA A 85 2.27 4.61 3.67
N LYS A 86 3.31 4.09 3.01
CA LYS A 86 3.47 2.66 2.76
C LYS A 86 3.55 1.85 4.05
N GLU A 87 4.25 2.37 5.06
CA GLU A 87 4.40 1.71 6.35
C GLU A 87 3.07 1.70 7.10
N ALA A 88 2.40 2.86 7.20
CA ALA A 88 1.07 2.97 7.80
C ALA A 88 0.08 2.00 7.12
N TRP A 89 0.05 1.98 5.79
CA TRP A 89 -0.78 1.06 5.01
C TRP A 89 -0.47 -0.40 5.31
N ASN A 90 0.81 -0.79 5.35
CA ASN A 90 1.23 -2.16 5.66
C ASN A 90 0.84 -2.58 7.09
N ILE A 91 0.92 -1.67 8.07
CA ILE A 91 0.48 -1.93 9.44
C ILE A 91 -1.03 -2.20 9.46
N LEU A 92 -1.84 -1.36 8.81
CA LEU A 92 -3.29 -1.55 8.73
C LEU A 92 -3.63 -2.87 8.03
N VAL A 93 -2.98 -3.16 6.90
CA VAL A 93 -3.11 -4.43 6.20
C VAL A 93 -2.80 -5.61 7.12
N ARG A 94 -1.71 -5.55 7.90
CA ARG A 94 -1.34 -6.62 8.85
C ARG A 94 -2.34 -6.79 9.99
N CYS A 95 -2.93 -5.69 10.47
CA CYS A 95 -3.94 -5.72 11.52
C CYS A 95 -5.21 -6.46 11.10
N HIS A 96 -5.56 -6.40 9.82
CA HIS A 96 -6.85 -6.90 9.31
C HIS A 96 -6.74 -8.14 8.44
N ALA A 97 -5.60 -8.38 7.81
CA ALA A 97 -5.38 -9.59 7.02
C ALA A 97 -5.13 -10.83 7.90
N GLY A 98 -4.84 -10.64 9.20
CA GLY A 98 -4.21 -11.65 10.02
C GLY A 98 -2.80 -11.92 9.49
N GLY A 99 -1.77 -11.73 10.31
CA GLY A 99 -0.36 -11.81 9.87
C GLY A 99 0.07 -13.07 9.09
N GLU A 100 -0.77 -14.12 9.04
CA GLU A 100 -0.56 -15.35 8.28
C GLU A 100 -1.03 -15.35 6.81
N LYS A 101 -2.16 -14.71 6.46
CA LYS A 101 -2.75 -14.91 5.11
C LYS A 101 -1.89 -14.28 4.00
N ILE A 102 -1.25 -13.14 4.29
CA ILE A 102 -0.37 -12.47 3.33
C ILE A 102 0.95 -13.22 3.15
N LYS A 103 1.49 -13.82 4.22
CA LYS A 103 2.68 -14.69 4.09
C LYS A 103 2.35 -15.90 3.21
N LYS A 104 1.18 -16.51 3.38
CA LYS A 104 0.73 -17.63 2.54
C LYS A 104 0.57 -17.24 1.07
N VAL A 105 -0.08 -16.11 0.77
CA VAL A 105 -0.25 -15.66 -0.63
C VAL A 105 1.09 -15.30 -1.26
N ARG A 106 1.97 -14.55 -0.58
CA ARG A 106 3.30 -14.23 -1.12
C ARG A 106 4.16 -15.48 -1.31
N LEU A 107 4.11 -16.44 -0.38
CA LEU A 107 4.81 -17.71 -0.52
C LEU A 107 4.29 -18.54 -1.69
N GLN A 108 2.97 -18.58 -1.89
CA GLN A 108 2.34 -19.26 -3.03
C GLN A 108 2.72 -18.59 -4.36
N THR A 109 2.72 -17.26 -4.42
CA THR A 109 3.19 -16.53 -5.61
C THR A 109 4.66 -16.82 -5.90
N LEU A 110 5.53 -16.79 -4.88
CA LEU A 110 6.96 -17.05 -5.05
C LEU A 110 7.23 -18.50 -5.47
N ARG A 111 6.50 -19.46 -4.90
CA ARG A 111 6.56 -20.87 -5.29
C ARG A 111 6.15 -21.07 -6.74
N ARG A 112 5.06 -20.44 -7.19
CA ARG A 112 4.62 -20.51 -8.58
C ARG A 112 5.62 -19.87 -9.54
N GLN A 113 6.25 -18.76 -9.15
CA GLN A 113 7.32 -18.14 -9.95
C GLN A 113 8.54 -19.06 -10.06
N TYR A 114 8.92 -19.74 -8.98
CA TYR A 114 10.01 -20.72 -8.99
C TYR A 114 9.70 -21.92 -9.88
N GLU A 115 8.50 -22.51 -9.77
CA GLU A 115 8.06 -23.64 -10.60
C GLU A 115 8.05 -23.26 -12.09
N LEU A 116 7.65 -22.03 -12.44
CA LEU A 116 7.61 -21.54 -13.82
C LEU A 116 9.01 -21.32 -14.40
N LEU A 117 9.96 -20.80 -13.61
CA LEU A 117 11.37 -20.69 -14.00
C LEU A 117 12.01 -22.07 -14.24
N GLN A 118 11.71 -23.06 -13.38
CA GLN A 118 12.21 -24.43 -13.53
C GLN A 118 11.66 -25.13 -14.79
N MET A 119 10.42 -24.83 -15.18
CA MET A 119 9.85 -25.34 -16.43
C MET A 119 10.53 -24.70 -17.66
N GLU A 120 10.83 -23.40 -17.61
CA GLU A 120 11.46 -22.69 -18.73
C GLU A 120 12.95 -23.07 -18.93
N ASP A 121 13.65 -23.46 -17.86
CA ASP A 121 15.03 -23.97 -17.93
C ASP A 121 15.09 -25.44 -18.39
N GLY A 122 14.05 -26.24 -18.13
CA GLY A 122 13.93 -27.62 -18.59
C GLY A 122 13.60 -27.78 -20.08
N ASP A 123 13.07 -26.74 -20.72
CA ASP A 123 12.71 -26.72 -22.15
C ASP A 123 13.88 -26.28 -23.07
N LYS A 124 15.07 -25.99 -22.52
CA LYS A 124 16.26 -25.56 -23.29
C LYS A 124 17.30 -26.66 -23.52
N GLU A 125 17.03 -27.90 -23.14
CA GLU A 125 17.84 -29.07 -23.54
C GLU A 125 17.02 -30.00 -24.46
N VAL A 126 16.95 -29.62 -25.75
CA VAL A 126 16.76 -30.53 -26.89
C VAL A 126 17.39 -29.93 -28.14
#